data_AF-A0A5J4WPK6-F1
#
_entry.id   AF-A0A5J4WPK6-F1
#
_cell.length_a   1.000
_cell.length_b   1.000
_cell.length_c   1.000
_cell.angle_alpha   90.00
_cell.angle_beta   90.00
_cell.angle_gamma   90.00
#
_symmetry.space_group_name_H-M   'P 1'
#
loop_
_entity.id
_entity.type
_entity.pdbx_description
1 polymer ?
#
loop_
_entity_poly.entity_id
_entity_poly.type
_entity_poly.pdbx_seq_one_letter_code
_entity_poly.pdbx_strand_id
1 'polypeptide(L)'
;MPLQEAVFTLDISKFWYLNFVYNFLQKYIDMERFHFCNMDTDSMYLAIAGSKFEGYQQGLKYVIKDQQFNDQHYKEWLPWNDCTVAEYKKLMGLTTESQDESIVCLAPKCYNLYN
;
A
#
# COMPACT_ATOMS: atom_id res chain seq x y z
N MET A 1 -19.73 -20.55 18.32
CA MET A 1 -19.73 -19.11 17.98
C MET A 1 -18.34 -18.54 17.73
N PRO A 2 -17.33 -18.63 18.63
CA PRO A 2 -16.08 -17.87 18.45
C PRO A 2 -15.27 -18.26 17.19
N LEU A 3 -15.34 -19.52 16.74
CA LEU A 3 -14.64 -19.94 15.51
C LEU A 3 -15.26 -19.34 14.23
N GLN A 4 -16.60 -19.23 14.16
CA GLN A 4 -17.28 -18.67 12.99
C GLN A 4 -16.99 -17.18 12.86
N GLU A 5 -16.98 -16.45 13.99
CA GLU A 5 -16.61 -15.04 14.05
C GLU A 5 -15.15 -14.81 13.64
N ALA A 6 -14.23 -15.67 14.08
CA ALA A 6 -12.82 -15.59 13.70
C ALA A 6 -12.61 -15.81 12.20
N VAL A 7 -13.27 -16.82 11.61
CA VAL A 7 -13.20 -17.10 10.16
C VAL A 7 -13.79 -15.94 9.37
N PHE A 8 -14.96 -15.44 9.78
CA PHE A 8 -15.59 -14.29 9.13
C PHE A 8 -14.69 -13.04 9.16
N THR A 9 -14.09 -12.75 10.32
CA THR A 9 -13.17 -11.61 10.46
C THR A 9 -11.97 -11.74 9.52
N LEU A 10 -11.38 -12.94 9.45
CA LEU A 10 -10.25 -13.20 8.57
C LEU A 10 -10.64 -13.05 7.09
N ASP A 11 -11.78 -13.58 6.67
CA ASP A 11 -12.21 -13.49 5.26
C ASP A 11 -12.54 -12.05 4.85
N ILE A 12 -13.17 -11.27 5.73
CA ILE A 12 -13.42 -9.84 5.48
C ILE A 12 -12.10 -9.06 5.40
N SER A 13 -11.11 -9.36 6.24
CA SER A 13 -9.81 -8.70 6.18
C SER A 13 -9.10 -8.95 4.83
N LYS A 14 -9.11 -10.20 4.34
CA LYS A 14 -8.56 -10.56 3.03
C LYS A 14 -9.31 -9.87 1.90
N PHE A 15 -10.65 -9.88 1.95
CA PHE A 15 -11.48 -9.22 0.96
C PHE A 15 -11.18 -7.72 0.88
N TRP A 16 -11.00 -7.07 2.02
CA TRP A 16 -10.65 -5.66 2.08
C TRP A 16 -9.29 -5.36 1.42
N TYR A 17 -8.27 -6.19 1.68
CA TYR A 17 -6.97 -6.06 1.01
C TYR A 17 -7.05 -6.29 -0.50
N LEU A 18 -7.78 -7.30 -0.95
CA LEU A 18 -8.00 -7.54 -2.38
C LEU A 18 -8.73 -6.35 -3.02
N ASN A 19 -9.72 -5.78 -2.34
CA ASN A 19 -10.41 -4.59 -2.82
C ASN A 19 -9.45 -3.40 -2.98
N PHE A 20 -8.58 -3.17 -2.01
CA PHE A 20 -7.54 -2.14 -2.12
C PHE A 20 -6.62 -2.40 -3.32
N VAL A 21 -6.08 -3.61 -3.48
CA VAL A 21 -5.13 -3.92 -4.56
C VAL A 21 -5.79 -3.81 -5.94
N TYR A 22 -6.93 -4.47 -6.16
CA TYR A 22 -7.53 -4.56 -7.49
C TYR A 22 -8.34 -3.31 -7.87
N ASN A 23 -9.09 -2.73 -6.93
CA ASN A 23 -9.99 -1.63 -7.25
C ASN A 23 -9.38 -0.26 -7.06
N PHE A 24 -8.35 -0.12 -6.21
CA PHE A 24 -7.61 1.14 -6.05
C PHE A 24 -6.22 1.06 -6.67
N LEU A 25 -5.33 0.22 -6.15
CA LEU A 25 -3.89 0.26 -6.47
C LEU A 25 -3.60 0.05 -7.96
N GLN A 26 -4.22 -0.95 -8.61
CA GLN A 26 -4.03 -1.24 -10.03
C GLN A 26 -4.55 -0.16 -10.98
N LYS A 27 -5.55 0.63 -10.55
CA LYS A 27 -6.06 1.77 -11.33
C LYS A 27 -5.21 3.00 -11.09
N TYR A 28 -4.73 3.15 -9.86
CA TYR A 28 -3.95 4.28 -9.40
C TYR A 28 -2.51 4.28 -9.94
N ILE A 29 -1.85 3.12 -9.95
CA ILE A 29 -0.41 2.98 -10.24
C ILE A 29 -0.15 2.44 -11.65
N ASP A 30 0.94 2.93 -12.27
CA ASP A 30 1.54 2.34 -13.46
C ASP A 30 2.18 0.98 -13.13
N MET A 31 1.51 -0.08 -13.58
CA MET A 31 1.91 -1.48 -13.33
C MET A 31 3.25 -1.85 -13.98
N GLU A 32 3.78 -1.08 -14.93
CA GLU A 32 5.13 -1.31 -15.49
C GLU A 32 6.23 -0.79 -14.57
N ARG A 33 5.90 0.13 -13.66
CA ARG A 33 6.82 0.77 -12.71
C ARG A 33 6.59 0.32 -11.27
N PHE A 34 5.85 -0.76 -11.10
CA PHE A 34 5.39 -1.25 -9.82
C PHE A 34 5.65 -2.74 -9.70
N HIS A 35 6.20 -3.15 -8.57
CA HIS A 35 6.38 -4.56 -8.26
C HIS A 35 5.92 -4.86 -6.83
N PHE A 36 5.04 -5.85 -6.72
CA PHE A 36 4.60 -6.38 -5.44
C PHE A 36 5.65 -7.35 -4.90
N CYS A 37 6.29 -7.01 -3.78
CA CYS A 37 7.43 -7.76 -3.25
C CYS A 37 7.00 -8.79 -2.21
N ASN A 38 6.12 -8.40 -1.28
CA ASN A 38 5.61 -9.29 -0.24
C ASN A 38 4.34 -8.70 0.39
N MET A 39 3.58 -9.53 1.11
CA MET A 39 2.44 -9.10 1.93
C MET A 39 2.32 -10.01 3.16
N ASP A 40 2.06 -9.40 4.31
CA ASP A 40 1.68 -10.09 5.54
C ASP A 40 0.24 -9.70 5.92
N THR A 41 -0.18 -10.04 7.13
CA THR A 41 -1.57 -9.94 7.61
C THR A 41 -2.14 -8.53 7.50
N ASP A 42 -1.32 -7.52 7.78
CA ASP A 42 -1.69 -6.11 7.88
C ASP A 42 -0.72 -5.16 7.17
N SER A 43 0.16 -5.69 6.32
CA SER A 43 1.18 -4.91 5.63
C SER A 43 1.47 -5.44 4.23
N MET A 44 1.91 -4.55 3.35
CA MET A 44 2.28 -4.87 1.99
C MET A 44 3.55 -4.11 1.61
N TYR A 45 4.47 -4.80 0.95
CA TYR A 45 5.77 -4.28 0.55
C TYR A 45 5.82 -4.12 -0.96
N LEU A 46 6.13 -2.90 -1.39
CA LEU A 46 6.07 -2.49 -2.78
C LEU A 46 7.44 -1.95 -3.20
N ALA A 47 7.87 -2.33 -4.41
CA ALA A 47 9.00 -1.69 -5.09
C ALA A 47 8.47 -0.81 -6.23
N ILE A 48 8.98 0.43 -6.29
CA ILE A 48 8.47 1.47 -7.17
C ILE A 48 9.63 2.01 -8.01
N ALA A 49 9.48 1.98 -9.34
CA ALA A 49 10.46 2.47 -10.30
C ALA A 49 10.10 3.89 -10.77
N GLY A 50 10.31 4.87 -9.90
CA GLY A 50 10.04 6.28 -10.22
C GLY A 50 11.29 7.09 -10.59
N SER A 51 11.38 8.33 -10.11
CA SER A 51 12.49 9.25 -10.33
C SER A 51 13.78 8.80 -9.64
N LYS A 52 14.87 8.71 -10.41
CA LYS A 52 16.22 8.48 -9.87
C LYS A 52 16.78 9.67 -9.07
N PHE A 53 16.21 10.87 -9.25
CA PHE A 53 16.68 12.08 -8.59
C PHE A 53 16.08 12.26 -7.21
N GLU A 54 14.78 11.95 -7.04
CA GLU A 54 14.10 12.03 -5.74
C GLU A 54 14.28 10.74 -4.91
N GLY A 55 14.75 9.64 -5.51
CA GLY A 55 15.02 8.39 -4.80
C GLY A 55 13.77 7.80 -4.15
N TYR A 56 13.90 7.15 -3.00
CA TYR A 56 12.77 6.57 -2.27
C TYR A 56 11.79 7.63 -1.70
N GLN A 57 12.26 8.86 -1.47
CA GLN A 57 11.46 9.96 -0.91
C GLN A 57 10.32 10.41 -1.82
N GLN A 58 10.36 10.02 -3.09
CA GLN A 58 9.32 10.33 -4.07
C GLN A 58 7.95 9.71 -3.75
N GLY A 59 7.91 8.65 -2.94
CA GLY A 59 6.72 7.85 -2.69
C GLY A 59 6.07 7.35 -3.99
N LEU A 60 4.79 7.67 -4.19
CA LEU A 60 3.99 7.23 -5.34
C LEU A 60 3.89 8.27 -6.46
N LYS A 61 4.47 9.47 -6.28
CA LYS A 61 4.28 10.65 -7.14
C LYS A 61 4.53 10.39 -8.63
N TYR A 62 5.59 9.64 -8.97
CA TYR A 62 6.02 9.43 -10.37
C TYR A 62 5.48 8.14 -11.01
N VAL A 63 4.61 7.43 -10.30
CA VAL A 63 3.96 6.21 -10.80
C VAL A 63 2.45 6.32 -10.82
N ILE A 64 1.89 7.52 -10.62
CA ILE A 64 0.46 7.78 -10.78
C ILE A 64 0.11 7.64 -12.26
N LYS A 65 -0.79 6.71 -12.58
CA LYS A 65 -1.27 6.45 -13.93
C LYS A 65 -2.49 7.28 -14.30
N ASP A 66 -3.46 7.36 -13.39
CA ASP A 66 -4.72 8.07 -13.59
C ASP A 66 -4.88 9.16 -12.53
N GLN A 67 -4.55 10.39 -12.93
CA GLN A 67 -4.63 11.54 -12.04
C GLN A 67 -6.07 11.86 -11.62
N GLN A 68 -7.05 11.68 -12.53
CA GLN A 68 -8.45 11.97 -12.21
C GLN A 68 -8.99 10.98 -11.17
N PHE A 69 -8.68 9.70 -11.34
CA PHE A 69 -9.02 8.67 -10.36
C PHE A 69 -8.33 8.92 -9.01
N ASN A 70 -7.05 9.29 -9.04
CA ASN A 70 -6.29 9.68 -7.84
C ASN A 70 -6.97 10.83 -7.09
N ASP A 71 -7.29 11.92 -7.78
CA ASP A 71 -7.86 13.12 -7.15
C ASP A 71 -9.20 12.84 -6.47
N GLN A 72 -9.95 11.84 -6.94
CA GLN A 72 -11.23 11.41 -6.37
C GLN A 72 -11.05 10.44 -5.19
N HIS A 73 -10.17 9.45 -5.30
CA HIS A 73 -10.14 8.30 -4.39
C HIS A 73 -8.94 8.24 -3.44
N TYR A 74 -7.87 9.02 -3.67
CA TYR A 74 -6.63 8.91 -2.88
C TYR A 74 -6.86 9.03 -1.37
N LYS A 75 -7.63 10.05 -0.96
CA LYS A 75 -7.93 10.35 0.44
C LYS A 75 -8.84 9.32 1.13
N GLU A 76 -9.46 8.43 0.36
CA GLU A 76 -10.26 7.34 0.92
C GLU A 76 -9.36 6.27 1.55
N TRP A 77 -8.18 6.06 0.94
CA TRP A 77 -7.28 4.94 1.22
C TRP A 77 -5.97 5.34 1.89
N LEU A 78 -5.37 6.47 1.50
CA LEU A 78 -4.03 6.88 1.92
C LEU A 78 -4.04 8.27 2.58
N PRO A 79 -3.13 8.54 3.54
CA PRO A 79 -2.94 9.85 4.11
C PRO A 79 -2.35 10.82 3.08
N TRP A 80 -2.61 12.12 3.30
CA TRP A 80 -2.08 13.22 2.50
C TRP A 80 -1.34 14.22 3.39
N ASN A 81 -0.56 15.11 2.76
CA ASN A 81 0.15 16.16 3.48
C ASN A 81 -0.82 17.02 4.29
N ASP A 82 -0.45 17.34 5.53
CA ASP A 82 -1.24 18.17 6.46
C ASP A 82 -2.58 17.54 6.91
N CYS A 83 -2.78 16.23 6.73
CA CYS A 83 -3.94 15.54 7.31
C CYS A 83 -3.87 15.52 8.84
N THR A 84 -5.03 15.51 9.49
CA THR A 84 -5.15 15.37 10.94
C THR A 84 -4.68 13.99 11.41
N VAL A 85 -4.35 13.86 12.71
CA VAL A 85 -4.02 12.54 13.31
C VAL A 85 -5.17 11.54 13.15
N ALA A 86 -6.42 12.02 13.18
CA ALA A 86 -7.60 11.18 13.00
C ALA A 86 -7.71 10.65 11.56
N GLU A 87 -7.34 11.45 10.56
CA GLU A 87 -7.32 11.03 9.15
C GLU A 87 -6.14 10.09 8.87
N TYR A 88 -4.97 10.39 9.42
CA TYR A 88 -3.80 9.52 9.33
C TYR A 88 -4.07 8.15 9.96
N LYS A 89 -4.74 8.11 11.12
CA LYS A 89 -5.09 6.87 11.85
C LYS A 89 -6.52 6.40 11.60
N LYS A 90 -7.12 6.77 10.46
CA LYS A 90 -8.49 6.40 10.13
C LYS A 90 -8.65 4.88 10.09
N LEU A 91 -9.75 4.39 10.66
CA LEU A 91 -10.11 2.97 10.58
C LEU A 91 -10.28 2.54 9.11
N MET A 92 -9.68 1.42 8.74
CA MET A 92 -9.60 0.95 7.35
C MET A 92 -8.90 1.93 6.39
N GLY A 93 -8.02 2.80 6.89
CA GLY A 93 -7.03 3.51 6.07
C GLY A 93 -5.71 2.74 6.04
N LEU A 94 -4.90 2.97 5.01
CA LEU A 94 -3.52 2.48 4.91
C LEU A 94 -2.56 3.62 5.15
N THR A 95 -1.45 3.36 5.83
CA THR A 95 -0.39 4.34 6.03
C THR A 95 0.95 3.78 5.60
N THR A 96 1.82 4.66 5.11
CA THR A 96 3.21 4.30 4.86
C THR A 96 3.92 4.15 6.20
N GLU A 97 4.33 2.93 6.53
CA GLU A 97 5.08 2.63 7.75
C GLU A 97 6.58 2.92 7.58
N SER A 98 7.15 2.54 6.43
CA SER A 98 8.55 2.72 6.11
C SER A 98 8.79 2.84 4.60
N GLN A 99 9.90 3.47 4.23
CA GLN A 99 10.40 3.60 2.86
C GLN A 99 11.91 3.47 2.90
N ASP A 100 12.47 2.72 1.95
CA ASP A 100 13.92 2.53 1.82
C ASP A 100 14.29 2.37 0.34
N GLU A 101 15.59 2.35 0.03
CA GLU A 101 16.09 2.27 -1.34
C GLU A 101 15.86 0.90 -2.00
N SER A 102 15.94 -0.16 -1.21
CA SER A 102 15.82 -1.54 -1.72
C SER A 102 15.17 -2.48 -0.72
N ILE A 103 14.59 -3.56 -1.25
CA ILE A 103 14.03 -4.67 -0.48
C ILE A 103 14.49 -6.00 -1.07
N VAL A 104 14.82 -6.95 -0.20
CA VAL A 104 15.02 -8.35 -0.57
C VAL A 104 14.02 -9.21 0.19
N CYS A 105 13.26 -10.02 -0.53
CA CYS A 105 12.29 -10.98 0.01
C CYS A 105 12.70 -12.40 -0.37
N LEU A 106 13.21 -13.17 0.59
CA LEU A 106 13.68 -14.54 0.35
C LEU A 106 12.56 -15.58 0.50
N ALA A 107 11.69 -15.37 1.48
CA ALA A 107 10.54 -16.22 1.79
C ALA A 107 9.48 -15.40 2.55
N PRO A 108 8.24 -15.90 2.70
CA PRO A 108 7.26 -15.28 3.57
C PRO A 108 7.84 -15.05 4.97
N LYS A 109 7.67 -13.83 5.50
CA LYS A 109 8.24 -13.38 6.80
C LYS A 109 9.79 -13.36 6.87
N CYS A 110 10.47 -13.45 5.74
CA CYS A 110 11.93 -13.38 5.63
C CYS A 110 12.32 -12.34 4.57
N TYR A 111 12.28 -11.06 4.98
CA TYR A 111 12.59 -9.92 4.13
C TYR A 111 13.39 -8.87 4.91
N ASN A 112 14.11 -8.02 4.17
CA ASN A 112 14.83 -6.89 4.76
C ASN A 112 14.79 -5.68 3.83
N LEU A 113 14.60 -4.50 4.43
CA LEU A 113 14.74 -3.19 3.80
C LEU A 113 16.15 -2.68 4.08
N TYR A 114 16.81 -2.12 3.06
CA TYR A 114 18.16 -1.59 3.21
C TYR A 114 18.45 -0.48 2.21
N ASN A 115 19.49 0.28 2.53
CA ASN A 115 20.15 1.29 1.72
C ASN A 115 21.55 0.80 1.33
#